data_AF-A0A1H9LNJ7-F1
#
_entry.id   AF-A0A1H9LNJ7-F1
#
_cell.length_a   1.000
_cell.length_b   1.000
_cell.length_c   1.000
_cell.angle_alpha   90.00
_cell.angle_beta   90.00
_cell.angle_gamma   90.00
#
_symmetry.space_group_name_H-M   'P 1'
#
loop_
_entity.id
_entity.type
_entity.pdbx_description
1 polymer ?
#
loop_
_entity_poly.entity_id
_entity_poly.type
_entity_poly.pdbx_seq_one_letter_code
_entity_poly.pdbx_strand_id
1 'polypeptide(L)'
;MQVRTRHTPTFGVARLVLAPGEAVLADPLTIAATSYGLAVEVKGAGAKAVALCTAGTEGGWIDAAPVLPGDLHQVELDGTHGWCLARHSWIASSSTVAMNPEAPPMQAIFGGAEGFMNYAHGQGAVVLACYGALDLVTLEAGEAVTISSDHVVAFADTVQCRLRPSAPDGVQSIQTGEGLVFDFAGPGAVLTQARGPRRLTTWLRANGVSPRS
;
A
#
# COMPACT_ATOMS: atom_id res chain seq x y z
N MET A 1 18.01 1.91 0.33
CA MET A 1 17.58 0.65 -0.28
C MET A 1 17.49 0.88 -1.77
N GLN A 2 17.98 -0.03 -2.61
CA GLN A 2 17.76 0.04 -4.06
C GLN A 2 16.68 -0.95 -4.49
N VAL A 3 15.58 -0.47 -5.08
CA VAL A 3 14.52 -1.33 -5.62
C VAL A 3 14.83 -1.70 -7.07
N ARG A 4 14.74 -2.99 -7.39
CA ARG A 4 14.85 -3.51 -8.75
C ARG A 4 13.62 -4.37 -9.03
N THR A 5 12.79 -3.97 -9.97
CA THR A 5 11.62 -4.75 -10.37
C THR A 5 12.01 -5.84 -11.37
N ARG A 6 11.37 -7.00 -11.25
CA ARG A 6 11.45 -8.12 -12.19
C ARG A 6 10.05 -8.53 -12.59
N HIS A 7 9.90 -9.09 -13.79
CA HIS A 7 8.62 -9.58 -14.31
C HIS A 7 7.52 -8.51 -14.38
N THR A 8 7.90 -7.23 -14.45
CA THR A 8 6.95 -6.12 -14.64
C THR A 8 6.60 -5.93 -16.12
N PRO A 9 5.43 -5.34 -16.44
CA PRO A 9 4.40 -4.90 -15.49
C PRO A 9 3.65 -6.08 -14.84
N THR A 10 3.38 -7.14 -15.59
CA THR A 10 2.43 -8.18 -15.19
C THR A 10 3.03 -9.23 -14.24
N PHE A 11 2.57 -9.27 -12.98
CA PHE A 11 3.04 -10.17 -11.91
C PHE A 11 4.46 -9.84 -11.41
N GLY A 12 4.67 -8.57 -11.08
CA GLY A 12 5.99 -8.07 -10.67
C GLY A 12 6.51 -8.66 -9.36
N VAL A 13 7.84 -8.80 -9.28
CA VAL A 13 8.59 -9.08 -8.04
C VAL A 13 9.55 -7.92 -7.78
N ALA A 14 9.54 -7.36 -6.58
CA ALA A 14 10.46 -6.31 -6.15
C ALA A 14 11.68 -6.95 -5.48
N ARG A 15 12.85 -6.86 -6.12
CA ARG A 15 14.12 -7.14 -5.46
C ARG A 15 14.63 -5.89 -4.75
N LEU A 16 14.66 -5.93 -3.43
CA LEU A 16 15.19 -4.89 -2.57
C LEU A 16 16.65 -5.22 -2.29
N VAL A 17 17.57 -4.47 -2.89
CA VAL A 17 19.02 -4.62 -2.67
C VAL A 17 19.44 -3.69 -1.55
N LEU A 18 20.15 -4.24 -0.57
CA LEU A 18 20.54 -3.59 0.67
C LEU A 18 22.06 -3.49 0.77
N ALA A 19 22.55 -2.33 1.19
CA ALA A 19 23.94 -2.11 1.56
C ALA A 19 24.28 -2.85 2.87
N PRO A 20 25.59 -3.01 3.21
CA PRO A 20 26.00 -3.56 4.50
C PRO A 20 25.31 -2.91 5.70
N GLY A 21 24.70 -3.73 6.57
CA GLY A 21 23.98 -3.26 7.76
C GLY A 21 22.68 -2.48 7.48
N GLU A 22 22.29 -2.29 6.22
CA GLU A 22 21.07 -1.58 5.88
C GLU A 22 19.83 -2.40 6.22
N ALA A 23 18.79 -1.72 6.70
CA ALA A 23 17.52 -2.34 7.06
C ALA A 23 16.36 -1.82 6.22
N VAL A 24 15.36 -2.69 6.04
CA VAL A 24 14.12 -2.41 5.31
C VAL A 24 12.94 -3.00 6.06
N LEU A 25 11.78 -2.36 5.93
CA LEU A 25 10.50 -2.89 6.40
C LEU A 25 9.78 -3.57 5.23
N ALA A 26 9.20 -4.74 5.45
CA ALA A 26 8.43 -5.47 4.45
C ALA A 26 7.17 -6.09 5.04
N ASP A 27 6.14 -6.28 4.22
CA ASP A 27 5.01 -7.15 4.55
C ASP A 27 5.53 -8.60 4.57
N PRO A 28 5.50 -9.29 5.73
CA PRO A 28 5.99 -10.66 5.85
C PRO A 28 5.34 -11.63 4.84
N LEU A 29 4.08 -11.39 4.45
CA LEU A 29 3.35 -12.25 3.52
C LEU A 29 3.85 -12.13 2.07
N THR A 30 4.60 -11.08 1.77
CA THR A 30 5.13 -10.83 0.43
C THR A 30 6.56 -11.31 0.26
N ILE A 31 7.27 -11.63 1.34
CA ILE A 31 8.66 -12.09 1.28
C ILE A 31 8.71 -13.46 0.60
N ALA A 32 9.23 -13.50 -0.62
CA ALA A 32 9.37 -14.71 -1.43
C ALA A 32 10.75 -15.36 -1.26
N ALA A 33 11.81 -14.56 -1.15
CA ALA A 33 13.18 -15.05 -0.95
C ALA A 33 14.07 -13.97 -0.32
N THR A 34 15.16 -14.41 0.31
CA THR A 34 16.21 -13.52 0.83
C THR A 34 17.58 -14.04 0.42
N SER A 35 18.59 -13.17 0.45
CA SER A 35 19.99 -13.61 0.45
C SER A 35 20.28 -14.42 1.72
N TYR A 36 21.14 -15.44 1.58
CA TYR A 36 21.59 -16.25 2.72
C TYR A 36 22.19 -15.37 3.83
N GLY A 37 21.80 -15.63 5.08
CA GLY A 37 22.31 -14.91 6.27
C GLY A 37 21.65 -13.57 6.56
N LEU A 38 20.64 -13.15 5.80
CA LEU A 38 19.86 -11.94 6.09
C LEU A 38 18.97 -12.15 7.32
N ALA A 39 19.01 -11.22 8.28
CA ALA A 39 18.21 -11.29 9.50
C ALA A 39 16.78 -10.79 9.24
N VAL A 40 15.78 -11.53 9.74
CA VAL A 40 14.36 -11.17 9.60
C VAL A 40 13.68 -11.27 10.96
N GLU A 41 13.13 -10.16 11.42
CA GLU A 41 12.36 -10.07 12.67
C GLU A 41 10.94 -9.61 12.36
N VAL A 42 9.94 -10.43 12.69
CA VAL A 42 8.52 -10.07 12.47
C VAL A 42 7.90 -9.57 13.77
N LYS A 43 7.25 -8.41 13.70
CA LYS A 43 6.46 -7.83 14.80
C LYS A 43 5.01 -7.66 14.37
N GLY A 44 4.09 -7.78 15.33
CA GLY A 44 2.65 -7.72 15.06
C GLY A 44 2.07 -9.04 14.56
N ALA A 45 0.80 -9.02 14.17
CA ALA A 45 0.07 -10.19 13.69
C ALA A 45 -0.99 -9.81 12.65
N GLY A 46 -1.34 -10.76 11.78
CA GLY A 46 -2.33 -10.54 10.71
C GLY A 46 -1.98 -9.35 9.82
N ALA A 47 -2.98 -8.54 9.48
CA ALA A 47 -2.81 -7.36 8.62
C ALA A 47 -1.96 -6.22 9.23
N LYS A 48 -1.50 -6.36 10.48
CA LYS A 48 -0.60 -5.40 11.15
C LYS A 48 0.83 -5.96 11.31
N ALA A 49 1.12 -7.14 10.76
CA ALA A 49 2.45 -7.72 10.84
C ALA A 49 3.43 -6.97 9.93
N VAL A 50 4.64 -6.72 10.44
CA VAL A 50 5.72 -6.06 9.71
C VAL A 50 7.02 -6.82 9.97
N ALA A 51 7.76 -7.13 8.91
CA ALA A 51 9.09 -7.70 8.98
C ALA A 51 10.14 -6.59 8.93
N LEU A 52 10.99 -6.51 9.94
CA LEU A 52 12.25 -5.77 9.87
C LEU A 52 13.33 -6.71 9.34
N CYS A 53 13.88 -6.36 8.19
CA CYS A 53 14.87 -7.18 7.50
C CYS A 53 16.20 -6.42 7.44
N THR A 54 17.26 -6.99 7.98
CA THR A 54 18.55 -6.33 8.15
C THR A 54 19.65 -7.11 7.45
N ALA A 55 20.39 -6.42 6.57
CA ALA A 55 21.51 -7.00 5.85
C ALA A 55 22.74 -7.25 6.73
N GLY A 56 23.52 -8.27 6.38
CA GLY A 56 24.81 -8.55 7.01
C GLY A 56 25.92 -7.59 6.56
N THR A 57 27.17 -7.91 6.88
CA THR A 57 28.35 -7.08 6.55
C THR A 57 28.65 -6.98 5.05
N GLU A 58 28.18 -7.93 4.26
CA GLU A 58 28.35 -7.94 2.80
C GLU A 58 27.14 -7.33 2.05
N GLY A 59 26.17 -6.76 2.79
CA GLY A 59 24.89 -6.39 2.24
C GLY A 59 23.95 -7.59 2.08
N GLY A 60 22.89 -7.43 1.30
CA GLY A 60 21.90 -8.48 1.10
C GLY A 60 20.80 -8.09 0.14
N TRP A 61 19.84 -8.99 -0.04
CA TRP A 61 18.65 -8.70 -0.83
C TRP A 61 17.43 -9.47 -0.33
N ILE A 62 16.26 -8.92 -0.68
CA ILE A 62 14.95 -9.52 -0.43
C ILE A 62 14.16 -9.46 -1.73
N ASP A 63 13.52 -10.56 -2.11
CA ASP A 63 12.49 -10.56 -3.14
C ASP A 63 11.12 -10.49 -2.45
N ALA A 64 10.37 -9.44 -2.75
CA ALA A 64 8.99 -9.27 -2.33
C ALA A 64 8.05 -9.47 -3.53
N ALA A 65 7.19 -10.47 -3.47
CA ALA A 65 6.16 -10.79 -4.45
C ALA A 65 4.78 -10.50 -3.85
N PRO A 66 3.94 -9.68 -4.48
CA PRO A 66 2.60 -9.36 -3.97
C PRO A 66 1.70 -10.60 -3.84
N VAL A 67 0.80 -10.57 -2.85
CA VAL A 67 -0.20 -11.63 -2.62
C VAL A 67 -1.19 -11.74 -3.78
N LEU A 68 -1.59 -10.59 -4.34
CA LEU A 68 -2.51 -10.51 -5.46
C LEU A 68 -1.75 -10.25 -6.77
N PRO A 69 -2.22 -10.82 -7.90
CA PRO A 69 -1.55 -10.65 -9.17
C PRO A 69 -1.72 -9.23 -9.72
N GLY A 70 -0.62 -8.54 -9.99
CA GLY A 70 -0.66 -7.22 -10.59
C GLY A 70 0.70 -6.58 -10.73
N ASP A 71 0.67 -5.25 -10.84
CA ASP A 71 1.84 -4.42 -11.05
C ASP A 71 2.45 -3.95 -9.71
N LEU A 72 3.70 -3.51 -9.81
CA LEU A 72 4.44 -2.88 -8.73
C LEU A 72 4.69 -1.40 -9.07
N HIS A 73 4.63 -0.55 -8.06
CA HIS A 73 4.96 0.86 -8.18
C HIS A 73 5.87 1.31 -7.04
N GLN A 74 6.92 2.05 -7.37
CA GLN A 74 7.80 2.67 -6.38
C GLN A 74 7.43 4.15 -6.25
N VAL A 75 7.19 4.58 -5.01
CA VAL A 75 7.11 5.99 -4.64
C VAL A 75 8.40 6.34 -3.91
N GLU A 76 9.08 7.39 -4.35
CA GLU A 76 10.25 7.93 -3.65
C GLU A 76 9.80 9.09 -2.77
N LEU A 77 10.06 9.00 -1.45
CA LEU A 77 9.80 10.09 -0.52
C LEU A 77 11.08 10.91 -0.32
N ASP A 78 10.98 12.23 -0.47
CA ASP A 78 12.11 13.16 -0.32
C ASP A 78 12.21 13.80 1.08
N GLY A 79 11.27 13.49 1.97
CA GLY A 79 11.18 14.07 3.32
C GLY A 79 10.31 15.32 3.44
N THR A 80 9.81 15.88 2.34
CA THR A 80 9.00 17.11 2.35
C THR A 80 7.50 16.82 2.39
N HIS A 81 7.06 15.85 1.60
CA HIS A 81 5.67 15.44 1.47
C HIS A 81 5.51 13.94 1.71
N GLY A 82 4.34 13.56 2.23
CA GLY A 82 3.97 12.17 2.44
C GLY A 82 2.96 11.66 1.41
N TRP A 83 2.62 10.38 1.57
CA TRP A 83 1.62 9.70 0.77
C TRP A 83 0.63 8.98 1.68
N CYS A 84 -0.65 9.07 1.33
CA CYS A 84 -1.68 8.24 1.93
C CYS A 84 -1.80 6.96 1.10
N LEU A 85 -1.63 5.79 1.71
CA LEU A 85 -1.64 4.49 1.03
C LEU A 85 -2.64 3.54 1.68
N ALA A 86 -3.31 2.73 0.86
CA ALA A 86 -4.12 1.65 1.37
C ALA A 86 -3.22 0.61 2.04
N ARG A 87 -3.60 0.11 3.23
CA ARG A 87 -2.74 -0.82 3.97
C ARG A 87 -2.36 -2.07 3.18
N HIS A 88 -3.30 -2.57 2.38
CA HIS A 88 -3.13 -3.77 1.57
C HIS A 88 -2.22 -3.57 0.34
N SER A 89 -1.91 -2.32 -0.05
CA SER A 89 -1.05 -2.06 -1.20
C SER A 89 0.43 -1.96 -0.81
N TRP A 90 0.75 -1.71 0.46
CA TRP A 90 2.14 -1.65 0.90
C TRP A 90 2.77 -3.04 0.96
N ILE A 91 3.94 -3.20 0.33
CA ILE A 91 4.71 -4.45 0.43
C ILE A 91 6.10 -4.26 1.04
N ALA A 92 6.71 -3.08 0.87
CA ALA A 92 7.99 -2.76 1.49
C ALA A 92 8.27 -1.26 1.52
N SER A 93 9.17 -0.83 2.41
CA SER A 93 9.70 0.53 2.42
C SER A 93 11.06 0.59 3.11
N SER A 94 11.87 1.59 2.75
CA SER A 94 13.10 1.91 3.47
C SER A 94 12.80 2.07 4.97
N SER A 95 13.71 1.66 5.86
CA SER A 95 13.53 1.76 7.32
C SER A 95 13.43 3.20 7.83
N THR A 96 13.83 4.17 7.02
CA THR A 96 13.69 5.61 7.23
C THR A 96 12.30 6.16 6.91
N VAL A 97 11.40 5.34 6.34
CA VAL A 97 10.00 5.69 6.10
C VAL A 97 9.14 5.21 7.26
N ALA A 98 8.38 6.14 7.84
CA ALA A 98 7.44 5.86 8.91
C ALA A 98 6.01 5.73 8.39
N MET A 99 5.35 4.62 8.74
CA MET A 99 3.94 4.37 8.48
C MET A 99 3.12 4.77 9.71
N ASN A 100 2.32 5.84 9.61
CA ASN A 100 1.56 6.38 10.72
C ASN A 100 0.05 6.37 10.42
N PRO A 101 -0.73 5.43 10.99
CA PRO A 101 -2.19 5.39 10.83
C PRO A 101 -2.92 6.50 11.59
N GLU A 102 -2.25 7.18 12.53
CA GLU A 102 -2.81 8.22 13.39
C GLU A 102 -2.40 9.64 12.95
N ALA A 103 -1.72 9.76 11.80
CA ALA A 103 -1.27 11.05 11.29
C ALA A 103 -2.44 12.01 10.99
N PRO A 104 -2.24 13.33 11.02
CA PRO A 104 -3.30 14.31 10.76
C PRO A 104 -4.10 14.08 9.47
N PRO A 105 -3.50 13.69 8.32
CA PRO A 105 -4.26 13.32 7.12
C PRO A 105 -5.23 12.15 7.35
N MET A 106 -4.83 11.14 8.13
CA MET A 106 -5.70 10.00 8.47
C MET A 106 -6.82 10.41 9.42
N GLN A 107 -6.52 11.26 10.40
CA GLN A 107 -7.53 11.81 11.31
C GLN A 107 -8.59 12.63 10.56
N ALA A 108 -8.18 13.40 9.55
CA ALA A 108 -9.09 14.18 8.71
C ALA A 108 -10.04 13.27 7.90
N ILE A 109 -9.54 12.13 7.42
CA ILE A 109 -10.33 11.17 6.63
C ILE A 109 -11.28 10.35 7.53
N PHE A 110 -10.80 9.88 8.68
CA PHE A 110 -11.49 8.88 9.50
C PHE A 110 -12.10 9.44 10.80
N GLY A 111 -11.95 10.74 11.06
CA GLY A 111 -12.47 11.37 12.29
C GLY A 111 -11.85 10.81 13.57
N GLY A 112 -10.60 10.34 13.51
CA GLY A 112 -9.88 9.73 14.63
C GLY A 112 -10.11 8.22 14.81
N ALA A 113 -10.97 7.59 14.00
CA ALA A 113 -11.07 6.13 13.97
C ALA A 113 -9.87 5.51 13.23
N GLU A 114 -9.49 4.28 13.61
CA GLU A 114 -8.53 3.50 12.83
C GLU A 114 -9.19 3.06 11.51
N GLY A 115 -8.55 3.39 10.38
CA GLY A 115 -9.06 3.08 9.05
C GLY A 115 -8.18 2.15 8.21
N PHE A 116 -8.60 1.90 6.98
CA PHE A 116 -7.93 1.00 6.02
C PHE A 116 -6.72 1.62 5.29
N MET A 117 -6.36 2.87 5.61
CA MET A 117 -5.24 3.61 5.04
C MET A 117 -4.15 3.83 6.09
N ASN A 118 -2.93 4.10 5.63
CA ASN A 118 -1.80 4.57 6.40
C ASN A 118 -1.24 5.84 5.74
N TYR A 119 -0.51 6.64 6.52
CA TYR A 119 0.28 7.75 6.01
C TYR A 119 1.78 7.42 6.05
N ALA A 120 2.43 7.37 4.89
CA ALA A 120 3.88 7.24 4.77
C ALA A 120 4.53 8.61 4.70
N HIS A 121 5.58 8.82 5.51
CA HIS A 121 6.41 10.02 5.48
C HIS A 121 7.84 9.69 5.91
N GLY A 122 8.75 10.64 5.74
CA GLY A 122 10.19 10.45 5.90
C GLY A 122 10.87 10.42 4.53
N GLN A 123 12.03 9.78 4.44
CA GLN A 123 12.84 9.78 3.23
C GLN A 123 13.11 8.36 2.76
N GLY A 124 13.05 8.11 1.46
CA GLY A 124 13.40 6.85 0.82
C GLY A 124 12.25 6.19 0.07
N ALA A 125 12.57 5.06 -0.55
CA ALA A 125 11.64 4.31 -1.38
C ALA A 125 10.53 3.60 -0.56
N VAL A 126 9.31 3.66 -1.08
CA VAL A 126 8.14 2.85 -0.70
C VAL A 126 7.73 2.03 -1.92
N VAL A 127 7.52 0.74 -1.73
CA VAL A 127 7.07 -0.18 -2.78
C VAL A 127 5.62 -0.55 -2.52
N LEU A 128 4.80 -0.27 -3.51
CA LEU A 128 3.38 -0.55 -3.55
C LEU A 128 3.08 -1.63 -4.58
N ALA A 129 2.05 -2.42 -4.31
CA ALA A 129 1.48 -3.39 -5.22
C ALA A 129 0.00 -3.06 -5.48
N CYS A 130 -0.46 -3.40 -6.67
CA CYS A 130 -1.88 -3.32 -7.03
C CYS A 130 -2.41 -4.68 -7.48
N TYR A 131 -3.74 -4.81 -7.48
CA TYR A 131 -4.43 -5.94 -8.10
C TYR A 131 -4.83 -5.57 -9.54
N GLY A 132 -4.26 -6.29 -10.51
CA GLY A 132 -4.33 -5.94 -11.93
C GLY A 132 -3.31 -4.85 -12.30
N ALA A 133 -3.69 -3.98 -13.23
CA ALA A 133 -2.83 -2.89 -13.69
C ALA A 133 -2.92 -1.68 -12.76
N LEU A 134 -1.80 -0.97 -12.59
CA LEU A 134 -1.78 0.34 -11.94
C LEU A 134 -2.21 1.42 -12.94
N ASP A 135 -3.00 2.40 -12.48
CA ASP A 135 -3.36 3.57 -13.26
C ASP A 135 -3.15 4.86 -12.45
N LEU A 136 -2.66 5.91 -13.11
CA LEU A 136 -2.33 7.19 -12.50
C LEU A 136 -3.37 8.23 -12.92
N VAL A 137 -4.14 8.71 -11.94
CA VAL A 137 -5.05 9.83 -12.12
C VAL A 137 -4.34 11.10 -11.64
N THR A 138 -3.91 11.93 -12.59
CA THR A 138 -3.41 13.27 -12.32
C THR A 138 -4.57 14.26 -12.36
N LEU A 139 -4.77 14.99 -11.27
CA LEU A 139 -5.79 16.04 -11.15
C LEU A 139 -5.10 17.39 -11.20
N GLU A 140 -5.51 18.24 -12.12
CA GLU A 140 -5.13 19.64 -12.16
C GLU A 140 -5.94 20.47 -11.14
N ALA A 141 -5.54 21.72 -10.94
CA ALA A 141 -6.27 22.63 -10.06
C ALA A 141 -7.73 22.82 -10.53
N GLY A 142 -8.68 22.51 -9.65
CA GLY A 142 -10.12 22.57 -9.96
C GLY A 142 -10.71 21.30 -10.55
N GLU A 143 -9.89 20.29 -10.88
CA GLU A 143 -10.39 18.97 -11.28
C GLU A 143 -10.74 18.11 -10.06
N ALA A 144 -11.77 17.27 -10.22
CA ALA A 144 -12.24 16.39 -9.17
C ALA A 144 -12.70 15.04 -9.73
N VAL A 145 -12.59 14.00 -8.92
CA VAL A 145 -12.99 12.63 -9.29
C VAL A 145 -13.48 11.86 -8.07
N THR A 146 -14.53 11.06 -8.25
CA THR A 146 -14.98 10.09 -7.24
C THR A 146 -14.44 8.70 -7.60
N ILE A 147 -13.74 8.06 -6.67
CA ILE A 147 -13.14 6.73 -6.87
C ILE A 147 -13.58 5.81 -5.75
N SER A 148 -13.98 4.57 -6.09
CA SER A 148 -14.24 3.56 -5.07
C SER A 148 -12.99 3.28 -4.25
N SER A 149 -13.13 3.21 -2.93
CA SER A 149 -12.03 2.88 -2.02
C SER A 149 -11.38 1.52 -2.29
N ASP A 150 -12.02 0.63 -3.06
CA ASP A 150 -11.45 -0.68 -3.45
C ASP A 150 -10.45 -0.55 -4.59
N HIS A 151 -10.47 0.59 -5.27
CA HIS A 151 -9.62 0.90 -6.41
C HIS A 151 -8.53 1.93 -6.08
N VAL A 152 -8.50 2.50 -4.87
CA VAL A 152 -7.44 3.41 -4.44
C VAL A 152 -6.26 2.63 -3.89
N VAL A 153 -5.08 2.84 -4.47
CA VAL A 153 -3.80 2.25 -4.04
C VAL A 153 -3.07 3.21 -3.11
N ALA A 154 -2.90 4.46 -3.55
CA ALA A 154 -2.30 5.54 -2.78
C ALA A 154 -2.61 6.91 -3.42
N PHE A 155 -2.36 8.00 -2.70
CA PHE A 155 -2.43 9.37 -3.23
C PHE A 155 -1.46 10.29 -2.46
N ALA A 156 -0.99 11.33 -3.14
CA ALA A 156 -0.14 12.35 -2.53
C ALA A 156 -0.93 13.11 -1.45
N ASP A 157 -0.27 13.48 -0.35
CA ASP A 157 -0.91 14.22 0.75
C ASP A 157 -1.36 15.65 0.40
N THR A 158 -0.91 16.15 -0.76
CA THR A 158 -1.34 17.43 -1.34
C THR A 158 -2.74 17.39 -1.94
N VAL A 159 -3.25 16.20 -2.27
CA VAL A 159 -4.58 16.03 -2.87
C VAL A 159 -5.64 16.19 -1.80
N GLN A 160 -6.62 17.06 -2.04
CA GLN A 160 -7.77 17.16 -1.16
C GLN A 160 -8.63 15.92 -1.31
N CYS A 161 -9.03 15.31 -0.19
CA CYS A 161 -9.85 14.11 -0.23
C CYS A 161 -10.95 14.13 0.84
N ARG A 162 -12.06 13.48 0.52
CA ARG A 162 -13.16 13.21 1.46
C ARG A 162 -13.63 11.77 1.29
N LEU A 163 -13.75 11.05 2.39
CA LEU A 163 -14.33 9.71 2.42
C LEU A 163 -15.83 9.80 2.76
N ARG A 164 -16.66 9.06 2.03
CA ARG A 164 -18.10 9.00 2.29
C ARG A 164 -18.70 7.65 1.90
N PRO A 165 -19.90 7.32 2.39
CA PRO A 165 -20.66 6.18 1.88
C PRO A 165 -20.86 6.28 0.37
N SER A 166 -20.76 5.15 -0.31
CA SER A 166 -21.08 5.02 -1.74
C SER A 166 -22.58 5.11 -2.02
N ALA A 167 -23.40 4.68 -1.05
CA ALA A 167 -24.85 4.77 -1.06
C ALA A 167 -25.37 5.17 0.34
N PRO A 168 -26.47 5.93 0.46
CA PRO A 168 -26.99 6.40 1.75
C PRO A 168 -27.26 5.30 2.78
N ASP A 169 -27.85 4.18 2.35
CA ASP A 169 -28.27 3.08 3.22
C ASP A 169 -27.44 1.79 2.98
N GLY A 170 -26.25 1.93 2.40
CA GLY A 170 -25.37 0.82 2.09
C GLY A 170 -24.59 0.31 3.32
N VAL A 171 -24.29 -0.99 3.34
CA VAL A 171 -23.32 -1.54 4.31
C VAL A 171 -21.96 -0.88 4.06
N GLN A 172 -21.34 -0.39 5.13
CA GLN A 172 -20.05 0.27 5.07
C GLN A 172 -19.16 -0.09 6.26
N SER A 173 -17.85 0.03 6.06
CA SER A 173 -16.86 -0.16 7.12
C SER A 173 -15.64 0.73 6.89
N ILE A 174 -15.37 1.61 7.85
CA ILE A 174 -14.16 2.45 7.87
C ILE A 174 -12.89 1.60 8.07
N GLN A 175 -12.99 0.49 8.79
CA GLN A 175 -11.83 -0.37 9.04
C GLN A 175 -11.34 -1.09 7.78
N THR A 176 -12.26 -1.47 6.88
CA THR A 176 -11.94 -2.23 5.65
C THR A 176 -12.06 -1.40 4.37
N GLY A 177 -12.68 -0.22 4.45
CA GLY A 177 -13.03 0.60 3.29
C GLY A 177 -14.25 0.08 2.51
N GLU A 178 -14.93 -0.97 2.98
CA GLU A 178 -16.09 -1.53 2.30
C GLU A 178 -17.24 -0.52 2.23
N GLY A 179 -17.92 -0.45 1.08
CA GLY A 179 -19.07 0.44 0.88
C GLY A 179 -18.73 1.94 0.76
N LEU A 180 -17.44 2.30 0.68
CA LEU A 180 -16.99 3.69 0.66
C LEU A 180 -16.47 4.15 -0.71
N VAL A 181 -16.50 5.47 -0.92
CA VAL A 181 -15.83 6.16 -2.03
C VAL A 181 -15.03 7.33 -1.49
N PHE A 182 -13.94 7.66 -2.19
CA PHE A 182 -13.22 8.90 -2.02
C PHE A 182 -13.68 9.89 -3.09
N ASP A 183 -13.97 11.12 -2.68
CA ASP A 183 -14.00 12.27 -3.57
C ASP A 183 -12.63 12.96 -3.46
N PHE A 184 -11.90 13.05 -4.57
CA PHE A 184 -10.61 13.73 -4.67
C PHE A 184 -10.76 15.04 -5.44
N ALA A 185 -9.98 16.05 -5.06
CA ALA A 185 -9.83 17.30 -5.79
C ALA A 185 -8.36 17.74 -5.86
N GLY A 186 -7.93 18.18 -7.05
CA GLY A 186 -6.56 18.54 -7.35
C GLY A 186 -6.09 19.89 -6.78
N PRO A 187 -4.80 20.22 -6.92
CA PRO A 187 -3.83 19.49 -7.75
C PRO A 187 -3.17 18.29 -7.04
N GLY A 188 -2.87 17.24 -7.80
CA GLY A 188 -1.99 16.14 -7.37
C GLY A 188 -2.31 14.78 -8.00
N ALA A 189 -1.72 13.73 -7.46
CA ALA A 189 -1.74 12.40 -8.04
C ALA A 189 -2.48 11.38 -7.15
N VAL A 190 -3.33 10.56 -7.79
CA VAL A 190 -4.00 9.41 -7.18
C VAL A 190 -3.62 8.16 -7.97
N LEU A 191 -3.00 7.19 -7.30
CA LEU A 191 -2.71 5.87 -7.83
C LEU A 191 -3.90 4.94 -7.61
N THR A 192 -4.33 4.30 -8.68
CA THR A 192 -5.47 3.39 -8.68
C THR A 192 -5.13 2.03 -9.25
N GLN A 193 -6.03 1.07 -9.08
CA GLN A 193 -5.89 -0.30 -9.56
C GLN A 193 -7.07 -0.73 -10.42
N ALA A 194 -6.78 -1.48 -11.48
CA ALA A 194 -7.78 -1.93 -12.44
C ALA A 194 -8.75 -2.99 -11.87
N ARG A 195 -8.39 -3.66 -10.77
CA ARG A 195 -9.23 -4.67 -10.12
C ARG A 195 -9.31 -4.40 -8.62
N GLY A 196 -10.51 -4.56 -8.07
CA GLY A 196 -10.78 -4.40 -6.65
C GLY A 196 -10.61 -5.71 -5.88
N PRO A 197 -9.74 -5.79 -4.86
CA PRO A 197 -9.59 -6.99 -4.03
C PRO A 197 -10.90 -7.42 -3.36
N ARG A 198 -11.73 -6.45 -2.92
CA ARG A 198 -13.01 -6.78 -2.30
C ARG A 198 -13.97 -7.40 -3.31
N ARG A 199 -14.03 -6.90 -4.54
CA ARG A 199 -14.84 -7.54 -5.61
C ARG A 199 -14.49 -9.00 -5.82
N LEU A 200 -13.20 -9.37 -5.76
CA LEU A 200 -12.77 -10.77 -5.81
C LEU A 200 -13.31 -11.57 -4.62
N THR A 201 -13.13 -11.06 -3.40
CA THR A 201 -13.63 -11.77 -2.20
C THR A 201 -15.15 -11.90 -2.17
N THR A 202 -15.90 -10.89 -2.60
CA THR A 202 -17.36 -10.96 -2.77
C THR A 202 -17.74 -12.06 -3.76
N TRP A 203 -17.06 -12.11 -4.91
CA TRP A 203 -17.28 -13.15 -5.91
C TRP A 203 -16.96 -14.55 -5.36
N LEU A 204 -15.85 -14.73 -4.65
CA LEU A 204 -15.47 -16.00 -4.03
C LEU A 204 -16.52 -16.49 -3.00
N ARG A 205 -16.99 -15.60 -2.13
CA ARG A 205 -18.04 -15.91 -1.14
C ARG A 205 -19.36 -16.31 -1.80
N ALA A 206 -19.75 -15.60 -2.86
CA ALA A 206 -20.93 -15.93 -3.65
C ALA A 206 -20.82 -17.30 -4.34
N ASN A 207 -19.59 -17.82 -4.52
CA ASN A 207 -19.30 -19.12 -5.13
C ASN A 207 -18.82 -20.17 -4.10
N GLY A 208 -19.22 -20.03 -2.83
CA GLY A 208 -19.06 -21.08 -1.82
C GLY A 208 -17.71 -21.12 -1.09
N VAL A 209 -16.80 -20.18 -1.36
CA VAL A 209 -15.55 -20.06 -0.60
C VAL A 209 -15.81 -19.29 0.68
N SER A 210 -15.76 -19.97 1.83
CA SER A 210 -15.91 -19.35 3.15
C SER A 210 -14.59 -19.30 3.91
N PRO A 211 -14.37 -18.32 4.82
CA PRO A 211 -13.15 -18.24 5.63
C PRO A 211 -12.93 -19.42 6.61
N ARG A 212 -13.80 -20.43 6.61
CA ARG A 212 -13.85 -21.55 7.59
C ARG A 212 -13.51 -22.92 6.98
N SER A 213 -12.72 -22.99 5.90
CA SER A 213 -12.09 -24.25 5.47
C SER A 213 -10.72 -24.41 6.09
#